data_AF-R7T901-F1
#
_entry.id   AF-R7T901-F1
#
_cell.length_a   1.000
_cell.length_b   1.000
_cell.length_c   1.000
_cell.angle_alpha   90.00
_cell.angle_beta   90.00
_cell.angle_gamma   90.00
#
_symmetry.space_group_name_H-M   'P 1'
#
loop_
_entity.id
_entity.type
_entity.pdbx_description
1 polymer ?
#
loop_
_entity_poly.entity_id
_entity_poly.type
_entity_poly.pdbx_seq_one_letter_code
_entity_poly.pdbx_strand_id
1 'polypeptide(L)'
;PMLFADEATHFRVKQGELGDLWVVIAAACLFENIPLLQHVVPFTQNFRKDSYAGVFCFRFWRYGQWQEVVIDDRLPTINGELVFVQSSSPVEFWAALLEKAYAKLLGSYEALKSNLLIDALHDFTGGLVEVFNFEEEKPTQEEFTNVMFKALERQSLVGCIINSHVTPILSNGLVTGRTYNVTDLREVISSKDEESISLIRLRDPFGAKVNWNGSWNERS
;
A
#
# COMPACT_ATOMS: atom_id res chain seq x y z
N PRO A 1 -13.03 8.09 17.24
CA PRO A 1 -12.83 7.30 16.00
C PRO A 1 -13.02 8.23 14.80
N MET A 2 -12.20 8.07 13.78
CA MET A 2 -12.20 8.80 12.52
C MET A 2 -12.01 7.79 11.39
N LEU A 3 -12.60 8.07 10.22
CA LEU A 3 -12.36 7.21 9.06
C LEU A 3 -10.92 7.45 8.56
N PHE A 4 -10.61 8.71 8.26
CA PHE A 4 -9.27 9.22 7.98
C PHE A 4 -8.90 10.23 9.07
N ALA A 5 -7.68 10.16 9.62
CA ALA A 5 -7.21 11.19 10.54
C ALA A 5 -6.72 12.43 9.75
N ASP A 6 -6.87 13.64 10.29
CA ASP A 6 -6.47 14.89 9.60
C ASP A 6 -4.95 14.98 9.34
N GLU A 7 -4.15 14.12 10.00
CA GLU A 7 -2.71 13.91 9.77
C GLU A 7 -2.41 12.81 8.73
N ALA A 8 -3.37 12.42 7.89
CA ALA A 8 -3.18 11.45 6.80
C ALA A 8 -2.28 12.00 5.66
N THR A 9 -1.16 12.63 5.99
CA THR A 9 -0.02 12.82 5.08
C THR A 9 0.86 11.57 5.06
N HIS A 10 0.81 10.74 6.11
CA HIS A 10 1.62 9.54 6.23
C HIS A 10 0.83 8.34 6.79
N PHE A 11 0.06 7.65 5.94
CA PHE A 11 -0.45 6.32 6.27
C PHE A 11 0.68 5.35 6.68
N ARG A 12 0.58 4.80 7.87
CA ARG A 12 1.48 3.76 8.40
C ARG A 12 0.64 2.64 8.97
N VAL A 13 0.86 1.43 8.50
CA VAL A 13 0.07 0.26 8.90
C VAL A 13 0.87 -0.62 9.84
N LYS A 14 0.23 -1.14 10.87
CA LYS A 14 0.77 -2.30 11.58
C LYS A 14 0.08 -3.55 11.04
N GLN A 15 0.90 -4.50 10.59
CA GLN A 15 0.40 -5.80 10.17
C GLN A 15 -0.19 -6.52 11.39
N GLY A 16 -1.36 -7.13 11.21
CA GLY A 16 -1.96 -8.01 12.21
C GLY A 16 -1.51 -9.46 12.09
N GLU A 17 -2.19 -10.38 12.79
CA GLU A 17 -1.76 -11.77 12.93
C GLU A 17 -2.20 -12.71 11.80
N LEU A 18 -2.93 -12.21 10.80
CA LEU A 18 -3.59 -13.04 9.78
C LEU A 18 -2.65 -13.55 8.69
N GLY A 19 -1.53 -12.86 8.46
CA GLY A 19 -0.58 -13.18 7.39
C GLY A 19 -0.99 -12.65 6.01
N ASP A 20 -1.92 -11.70 5.94
CA ASP A 20 -2.49 -11.10 4.74
C ASP A 20 -1.76 -9.83 4.27
N LEU A 21 -0.42 -9.89 4.32
CA LEU A 21 0.48 -8.77 4.04
C LEU A 21 0.14 -8.02 2.73
N TRP A 22 -0.35 -8.73 1.71
CA TRP A 22 -0.73 -8.17 0.42
C TRP A 22 -1.89 -7.16 0.50
N VAL A 23 -2.88 -7.36 1.37
CA VAL A 23 -4.00 -6.40 1.53
C VAL A 23 -3.48 -5.09 2.08
N VAL A 24 -2.57 -5.17 3.04
CA VAL A 24 -1.88 -3.99 3.61
C VAL A 24 -1.11 -3.24 2.56
N ILE A 25 -0.33 -3.97 1.77
CA ILE A 25 0.49 -3.38 0.71
C ILE A 25 -0.41 -2.73 -0.33
N ALA A 26 -1.46 -3.41 -0.80
CA ALA A 26 -2.40 -2.86 -1.77
C ALA A 26 -3.10 -1.61 -1.22
N ALA A 27 -3.52 -1.60 0.05
CA ALA A 27 -4.08 -0.43 0.70
C ALA A 27 -3.08 0.73 0.80
N ALA A 28 -1.81 0.43 1.09
CA ALA A 28 -0.77 1.45 1.13
C ALA A 28 -0.45 2.01 -0.25
N CYS A 29 -0.41 1.17 -1.29
CA CYS A 29 -0.30 1.63 -2.66
C CYS A 29 -1.48 2.53 -3.03
N LEU A 30 -2.70 2.11 -2.71
CA LEU A 30 -3.92 2.88 -2.94
C LEU A 30 -3.87 4.27 -2.29
N PHE A 31 -3.27 4.36 -1.10
CA PHE A 31 -3.09 5.63 -0.40
C PHE A 31 -2.22 6.65 -1.16
N GLU A 32 -1.32 6.21 -2.03
CA GLU A 32 -0.52 7.11 -2.87
C GLU A 32 -1.34 7.73 -4.03
N ASN A 33 -2.55 7.22 -4.31
CA ASN A 33 -3.47 7.75 -5.32
C ASN A 33 -4.80 8.16 -4.67
N ILE A 34 -4.87 9.40 -4.17
CA ILE A 34 -6.04 9.93 -3.46
C ILE A 34 -7.35 9.84 -4.26
N PRO A 35 -7.40 10.19 -5.56
CA PRO A 35 -8.62 10.02 -6.35
C PRO A 35 -9.13 8.58 -6.38
N LEU A 36 -8.23 7.60 -6.56
CA LEU A 36 -8.59 6.19 -6.57
C LEU A 36 -8.97 5.69 -5.17
N LEU A 37 -8.23 6.11 -4.14
CA LEU A 37 -8.57 5.84 -2.75
C LEU A 37 -9.98 6.33 -2.41
N GLN A 38 -10.34 7.55 -2.82
CA GLN A 38 -11.68 8.10 -2.59
C GLN A 38 -12.77 7.33 -3.35
N HIS A 39 -12.44 6.73 -4.49
CA HIS A 39 -13.35 5.88 -5.23
C HIS A 39 -13.59 4.54 -4.52
N VAL A 40 -12.52 3.90 -4.03
CA VAL A 40 -12.57 2.62 -3.29
C VAL A 40 -13.16 2.81 -1.88
N VAL A 41 -12.77 3.89 -1.20
CA VAL A 41 -13.18 4.27 0.16
C VAL A 41 -13.83 5.66 0.09
N PRO A 42 -15.16 5.74 -0.09
CA PRO A 42 -15.86 7.03 -0.17
C PRO A 42 -15.63 7.89 1.08
N PHE A 43 -15.05 9.08 0.91
CA PHE A 43 -14.75 10.04 1.99
C PHE A 43 -15.98 10.73 2.59
N THR A 44 -17.16 10.50 2.01
CA THR A 44 -18.43 11.00 2.54
C THR A 44 -18.86 10.30 3.83
N GLN A 45 -18.25 9.16 4.14
CA GLN A 45 -18.56 8.33 5.30
C GLN A 45 -17.73 8.77 6.51
N ASN A 46 -18.32 8.76 7.70
CA ASN A 46 -17.67 9.28 8.88
C ASN A 46 -18.32 8.76 10.18
N PHE A 47 -17.66 9.02 11.31
CA PHE A 47 -18.13 8.66 12.65
C PHE A 47 -18.84 9.81 13.38
N ARG A 48 -19.31 10.86 12.67
CA ARG A 48 -19.98 12.01 13.28
C ARG A 48 -21.39 11.62 13.71
N LYS A 49 -21.79 12.05 14.91
CA LYS A 49 -23.04 11.64 15.56
C LYS A 49 -24.32 11.94 14.76
N ASP A 50 -24.28 12.94 13.88
CA ASP A 50 -25.40 13.40 13.07
C ASP A 50 -25.67 12.51 11.85
N SER A 51 -24.69 11.71 11.41
CA SER A 51 -24.77 10.90 10.19
C SER A 51 -24.33 9.45 10.36
N TYR A 52 -23.72 9.11 11.51
CA TYR A 52 -23.22 7.77 11.80
C TYR A 52 -24.34 6.79 12.19
N ALA A 53 -24.38 5.66 11.49
CA ALA A 53 -25.29 4.55 11.77
C ALA A 53 -24.55 3.19 11.93
N GLY A 54 -23.23 3.20 12.14
CA GLY A 54 -22.43 1.97 12.27
C GLY A 54 -22.30 1.19 10.96
N VAL A 55 -22.42 1.86 9.81
CA VAL A 55 -22.39 1.25 8.48
C VAL A 55 -21.39 1.98 7.58
N PHE A 56 -20.62 1.21 6.82
CA PHE A 56 -19.63 1.68 5.86
C PHE A 56 -19.75 0.89 4.55
N CYS A 57 -19.39 1.51 3.44
CA CYS A 57 -19.46 1.00 2.08
C CYS A 57 -18.11 1.20 1.39
N PHE A 58 -17.67 0.17 0.68
CA PHE A 58 -16.41 0.14 -0.05
C PHE A 58 -16.68 -0.32 -1.48
N ARG A 59 -15.81 0.06 -2.43
CA ARG A 59 -15.94 -0.34 -3.83
C ARG A 59 -14.76 -1.20 -4.24
N PHE A 60 -15.05 -2.36 -4.80
CA PHE A 60 -14.05 -3.26 -5.36
C PHE A 60 -14.40 -3.61 -6.80
N TRP A 61 -13.39 -3.67 -7.65
CA TRP A 61 -13.54 -4.11 -9.02
C TRP A 61 -13.58 -5.63 -9.08
N ARG A 62 -14.69 -6.20 -9.57
CA ARG A 62 -14.88 -7.64 -9.67
C ARG A 62 -15.63 -7.98 -10.94
N TYR A 63 -15.05 -8.85 -11.75
CA TYR A 63 -15.63 -9.36 -13.00
C TYR A 63 -16.04 -8.23 -13.98
N GLY A 64 -15.18 -7.22 -14.12
CA GLY A 64 -15.40 -6.14 -15.10
C GLY A 64 -16.30 -5.00 -14.63
N GLN A 65 -16.64 -4.94 -13.33
CA GLN A 65 -17.49 -3.89 -12.77
C GLN A 65 -17.14 -3.57 -11.31
N TRP A 66 -17.42 -2.34 -10.91
CA TRP A 66 -17.32 -1.91 -9.50
C TRP A 66 -18.50 -2.44 -8.70
N GLN A 67 -18.22 -3.20 -7.65
CA GLN A 67 -19.20 -3.74 -6.72
C GLN A 67 -19.09 -3.02 -5.37
N GLU A 68 -20.24 -2.62 -4.84
CA GLU A 68 -20.33 -2.00 -3.51
C GLU A 68 -20.45 -3.06 -2.42
N VAL A 69 -19.60 -2.97 -1.41
CA VAL A 69 -19.58 -3.87 -0.26
C VAL A 69 -19.86 -3.07 1.00
N VAL A 70 -21.04 -3.30 1.55
CA VAL A 70 -21.50 -2.67 2.79
C VAL A 70 -21.14 -3.55 3.98
N ILE A 71 -20.54 -2.98 5.02
CA ILE A 71 -20.19 -3.65 6.28
C ILE A 71 -20.67 -2.80 7.47
N ASP A 72 -20.91 -3.46 8.60
CA ASP A 72 -20.90 -2.76 9.88
C ASP A 72 -19.45 -2.46 10.32
N ASP A 73 -19.26 -1.73 11.42
CA ASP A 73 -17.94 -1.36 11.95
C ASP A 73 -17.43 -2.22 13.10
N ARG A 74 -18.05 -3.38 13.37
CA ARG A 74 -17.53 -4.33 14.36
C ARG A 74 -16.25 -4.99 13.86
N LEU A 75 -15.13 -4.62 14.44
CA LEU A 75 -13.82 -5.17 14.10
C LEU A 75 -13.39 -6.23 15.13
N PRO A 76 -12.71 -7.32 14.70
CA PRO A 76 -12.15 -8.31 15.63
C PRO A 76 -11.11 -7.68 16.56
N THR A 77 -11.30 -7.87 17.86
CA THR A 77 -10.38 -7.36 18.89
C THR A 77 -10.04 -8.41 19.93
N ILE A 78 -8.83 -8.31 20.48
CA ILE A 78 -8.39 -9.05 21.68
C ILE A 78 -7.92 -8.00 22.68
N ASN A 79 -8.47 -8.02 23.90
CA ASN A 79 -8.16 -7.05 24.96
C ASN A 79 -8.33 -5.57 24.54
N GLY A 80 -9.24 -5.29 23.61
CA GLY A 80 -9.51 -3.94 23.11
C GLY A 80 -8.58 -3.47 21.99
N GLU A 81 -7.64 -4.30 21.54
CA GLU A 81 -6.76 -4.02 20.40
C GLU A 81 -7.21 -4.78 19.15
N LEU A 82 -7.06 -4.15 17.98
CA LEU A 82 -7.36 -4.79 16.69
C LEU A 82 -6.41 -5.97 16.43
N VAL A 83 -6.98 -7.11 16.03
CA VAL A 83 -6.19 -8.33 15.73
C VAL A 83 -5.54 -8.25 14.35
N PHE A 84 -6.18 -7.55 13.42
CA PHE A 84 -5.79 -7.47 12.02
C PHE A 84 -5.20 -6.10 11.68
N VAL A 85 -5.40 -5.61 10.46
CA VAL A 85 -4.84 -4.33 10.03
C VAL A 85 -5.28 -3.19 10.94
N GLN A 86 -4.29 -2.39 11.33
CA GLN A 86 -4.51 -1.20 12.13
C GLN A 86 -3.62 -0.06 11.64
N SER A 87 -4.16 1.16 11.67
CA SER A 87 -3.34 2.36 11.47
C SER A 87 -2.40 2.55 12.66
N SER A 88 -1.28 3.24 12.42
CA SER A 88 -0.41 3.71 13.49
C SER A 88 -1.10 4.81 14.32
N SER A 89 -2.09 5.50 13.74
CA SER A 89 -2.98 6.37 14.49
C SER A 89 -4.10 5.54 15.12
N PRO A 90 -4.23 5.50 16.47
CA PRO A 90 -5.24 4.68 17.14
C PRO A 90 -6.68 5.18 16.92
N VAL A 91 -6.85 6.35 16.30
CA VAL A 91 -8.16 6.93 16.00
C VAL A 91 -8.58 6.72 14.55
N GLU A 92 -7.71 6.18 13.68
CA GLU A 92 -7.97 6.01 12.24
C GLU A 92 -8.33 4.56 11.90
N PHE A 93 -9.45 4.37 11.19
CA PHE A 93 -10.04 3.04 10.99
C PHE A 93 -10.28 2.63 9.52
N TRP A 94 -10.02 3.50 8.53
CA TRP A 94 -10.33 3.18 7.12
C TRP A 94 -9.68 1.89 6.63
N ALA A 95 -8.42 1.63 7.01
CA ALA A 95 -7.69 0.44 6.54
C ALA A 95 -8.23 -0.85 7.16
N ALA A 96 -8.56 -0.83 8.45
CA ALA A 96 -9.19 -1.96 9.14
C ALA A 96 -10.57 -2.28 8.55
N LEU A 97 -11.34 -1.24 8.23
CA LEU A 97 -12.65 -1.39 7.60
C LEU A 97 -12.55 -1.83 6.13
N LEU A 98 -11.55 -1.36 5.39
CA LEU A 98 -11.27 -1.80 4.03
C LEU A 98 -10.92 -3.29 4.00
N GLU A 99 -10.02 -3.74 4.88
CA GLU A 99 -9.66 -5.15 5.05
C GLU A 99 -10.90 -5.98 5.39
N LYS A 100 -11.74 -5.53 6.34
CA LYS A 100 -13.01 -6.20 6.66
C LYS A 100 -13.95 -6.31 5.46
N ALA A 101 -14.10 -5.24 4.68
CA ALA A 101 -14.94 -5.24 3.50
C ALA A 101 -14.40 -6.19 2.43
N TYR A 102 -13.09 -6.25 2.26
CA TYR A 102 -12.45 -7.18 1.35
C TYR A 102 -12.58 -8.64 1.83
N ALA A 103 -12.40 -8.89 3.13
CA ALA A 103 -12.69 -10.18 3.76
C ALA A 103 -14.14 -10.62 3.52
N LYS A 104 -15.11 -9.70 3.67
CA LYS A 104 -16.53 -9.99 3.36
C LYS A 104 -16.71 -10.35 1.89
N LEU A 105 -16.08 -9.61 0.98
CA LEU A 105 -16.15 -9.87 -0.46
C LEU A 105 -15.64 -11.27 -0.82
N LEU A 106 -14.58 -11.72 -0.15
CA LEU A 106 -13.96 -13.03 -0.35
C LEU A 106 -14.58 -14.15 0.52
N GLY A 107 -15.45 -13.80 1.46
CA GLY A 107 -16.24 -14.71 2.29
C GLY A 107 -15.82 -14.81 3.75
N SER A 108 -14.55 -14.56 4.08
CA SER A 108 -14.06 -14.49 5.47
C SER A 108 -12.69 -13.82 5.56
N TYR A 109 -12.25 -13.47 6.77
CA TYR A 109 -10.85 -13.05 7.00
C TYR A 109 -9.88 -14.17 6.66
N GLU A 110 -10.19 -15.42 6.99
CA GLU A 110 -9.32 -16.56 6.68
C GLU A 110 -9.10 -16.73 5.17
N ALA A 111 -10.12 -16.42 4.35
CA ALA A 111 -10.01 -16.45 2.89
C ALA A 111 -8.99 -15.43 2.35
N LEU A 112 -8.62 -14.40 3.11
CA LEU A 112 -7.57 -13.48 2.68
C LEU A 112 -6.26 -14.21 2.47
N LYS A 113 -5.91 -15.20 3.32
CA LYS A 113 -4.63 -15.94 3.36
C LYS A 113 -4.22 -16.60 2.03
N SER A 114 -5.17 -16.88 1.16
CA SER A 114 -4.93 -17.60 -0.10
C SER A 114 -4.69 -16.69 -1.32
N ASN A 115 -4.71 -15.37 -1.15
CA ASN A 115 -4.66 -14.42 -2.27
C ASN A 115 -3.27 -13.86 -2.53
N LEU A 116 -3.09 -13.28 -3.73
CA LEU A 116 -1.86 -12.60 -4.13
C LEU A 116 -2.03 -11.08 -4.12
N LEU A 117 -0.90 -10.36 -4.00
CA LEU A 117 -0.86 -8.89 -4.13
C LEU A 117 -1.45 -8.41 -5.46
N ILE A 118 -1.21 -9.15 -6.54
CA ILE A 118 -1.74 -8.81 -7.86
C ILE A 118 -3.27 -8.82 -7.89
N ASP A 119 -3.92 -9.74 -7.17
CA ASP A 119 -5.38 -9.82 -7.12
C ASP A 119 -5.95 -8.64 -6.35
N ALA A 120 -5.34 -8.30 -5.21
CA ALA A 120 -5.75 -7.15 -4.41
C ALA A 120 -5.57 -5.83 -5.18
N LEU A 121 -4.44 -5.65 -5.89
CA LEU A 121 -4.21 -4.48 -6.72
C LEU A 121 -5.21 -4.39 -7.86
N HIS A 122 -5.50 -5.49 -8.55
CA HIS A 122 -6.53 -5.54 -9.59
C HIS A 122 -7.91 -5.19 -9.00
N ASP A 123 -8.30 -5.80 -7.88
CA ASP A 123 -9.59 -5.56 -7.25
C ASP A 123 -9.73 -4.13 -6.70
N PHE A 124 -8.63 -3.48 -6.31
CA PHE A 124 -8.67 -2.11 -5.77
C PHE A 124 -8.61 -1.05 -6.89
N THR A 125 -8.15 -1.40 -8.09
CA THR A 125 -7.91 -0.42 -9.16
C THR A 125 -8.80 -0.62 -10.39
N GLY A 126 -9.21 -1.86 -10.65
CA GLY A 126 -9.72 -2.29 -11.95
C GLY A 126 -8.71 -2.23 -13.10
N GLY A 127 -7.44 -1.98 -12.80
CA GLY A 127 -6.35 -1.89 -13.75
C GLY A 127 -5.69 -3.24 -14.02
N LEU A 128 -4.87 -3.26 -15.07
CA LEU A 128 -3.98 -4.38 -15.35
C LEU A 128 -2.78 -4.32 -14.39
N VAL A 129 -2.41 -5.47 -13.82
CA VAL A 129 -1.22 -5.59 -12.98
C VAL A 129 -0.12 -6.29 -13.78
N GLU A 130 1.03 -5.64 -13.85
CA GLU A 130 2.24 -6.15 -14.47
C GLU A 130 3.32 -6.38 -13.41
N VAL A 131 4.10 -7.44 -13.56
CA VAL A 131 5.19 -7.81 -12.63
C VAL A 131 6.48 -7.86 -13.41
N PHE A 132 7.46 -7.07 -12.96
CA PHE A 132 8.80 -7.02 -13.54
C PHE A 132 9.78 -7.83 -12.69
N ASN A 133 10.32 -8.91 -13.23
CA ASN A 133 11.36 -9.71 -12.57
C ASN A 133 12.75 -9.29 -13.05
N PHE A 134 13.46 -8.53 -12.21
CA PHE A 134 14.80 -8.02 -12.53
C PHE A 134 15.86 -9.11 -12.76
N GLU A 135 15.72 -10.30 -12.16
CA GLU A 135 16.68 -11.39 -12.34
C GLU A 135 16.54 -12.06 -13.71
N GLU A 136 15.31 -12.15 -14.21
CA GLU A 136 14.96 -12.79 -15.47
C GLU A 136 15.06 -11.83 -16.65
N GLU A 137 14.44 -10.65 -16.53
CA GLU A 137 14.31 -9.68 -17.63
C GLU A 137 15.58 -8.86 -17.85
N LYS A 138 16.32 -8.56 -16.78
CA LYS A 138 17.56 -7.76 -16.79
C LYS A 138 17.44 -6.49 -17.65
N PRO A 139 16.45 -5.61 -17.37
CA PRO A 139 16.25 -4.40 -18.17
C PRO A 139 17.45 -3.47 -18.08
N THR A 140 17.73 -2.74 -19.16
CA THR A 140 18.66 -1.62 -19.10
C THR A 140 18.12 -0.52 -18.18
N GLN A 141 19.01 0.32 -17.64
CA GLN A 141 18.60 1.45 -16.81
C GLN A 141 17.64 2.39 -17.56
N GLU A 142 17.87 2.61 -18.85
CA GLU A 142 17.02 3.45 -19.69
C GLU A 142 15.61 2.87 -19.85
N GLU A 143 15.50 1.57 -20.13
CA GLU A 143 14.20 0.88 -20.25
C GLU A 143 13.41 0.95 -18.94
N PHE A 144 14.06 0.63 -17.82
CA PHE A 144 13.43 0.66 -16.51
C PHE A 144 12.95 2.08 -16.15
N THR A 145 13.82 3.08 -16.28
CA THR A 145 13.49 4.48 -15.99
C THR A 145 12.34 4.97 -16.86
N ASN A 146 12.32 4.64 -18.16
CA ASN A 146 11.25 5.03 -19.07
C ASN A 146 9.90 4.40 -18.71
N VAL A 147 9.88 3.12 -18.35
CA VAL A 147 8.65 2.42 -17.90
C VAL A 147 8.14 3.05 -16.60
N MET A 148 9.03 3.24 -15.63
CA MET A 148 8.67 3.82 -14.33
C MET A 148 8.18 5.26 -14.43
N PHE A 149 8.81 6.08 -15.27
CA PHE A 149 8.36 7.46 -15.49
C PHE A 149 6.94 7.49 -16.04
N LYS A 150 6.66 6.69 -17.08
CA LYS A 150 5.31 6.57 -17.67
C LYS A 150 4.29 6.01 -16.67
N ALA A 151 4.68 5.04 -15.86
CA ALA A 151 3.81 4.45 -14.85
C ALA A 151 3.38 5.51 -13.82
N LEU A 152 4.34 6.25 -13.27
CA LEU A 152 4.10 7.30 -12.27
C LEU A 152 3.36 8.52 -12.86
N GLU A 153 3.69 8.93 -14.07
CA GLU A 153 2.98 10.01 -14.80
C GLU A 153 1.49 9.68 -14.98
N ARG A 154 1.18 8.41 -15.23
CA ARG A 154 -0.20 7.89 -15.35
C ARG A 154 -0.84 7.53 -14.02
N GLN A 155 -0.18 7.86 -12.90
CA GLN A 155 -0.64 7.58 -11.53
C GLN A 155 -0.88 6.07 -11.27
N SER A 156 -0.10 5.22 -11.94
CA SER A 156 -0.11 3.78 -11.69
C SER A 156 0.40 3.50 -10.27
N LEU A 157 -0.16 2.49 -9.63
CA LEU A 157 0.32 2.02 -8.34
C LEU A 157 1.53 1.12 -8.56
N VAL A 158 2.65 1.41 -7.88
CA VAL A 158 3.86 0.60 -8.03
C VAL A 158 4.39 0.16 -6.67
N GLY A 159 4.52 -1.15 -6.50
CA GLY A 159 5.18 -1.79 -5.37
C GLY A 159 6.42 -2.56 -5.84
N CYS A 160 7.44 -2.66 -5.00
CA CYS A 160 8.63 -3.47 -5.25
C CYS A 160 8.99 -4.29 -4.01
N ILE A 161 9.53 -5.50 -4.24
CA ILE A 161 9.89 -6.45 -3.19
C ILE A 161 11.28 -7.02 -3.47
N ILE A 162 12.05 -7.22 -2.40
CA ILE A 162 13.32 -7.95 -2.47
C ILE A 162 13.05 -9.39 -2.07
N ASN A 163 13.06 -10.29 -3.04
CA ASN A 163 12.89 -11.73 -2.82
C ASN A 163 14.20 -12.33 -2.30
N SER A 164 14.36 -12.37 -0.98
CA SER A 164 15.47 -13.08 -0.33
C SER A 164 14.99 -13.68 0.98
N HIS A 165 15.38 -14.94 1.21
CA HIS A 165 15.00 -15.70 2.40
C HIS A 165 16.16 -15.86 3.39
N VAL A 166 17.33 -15.32 3.07
CA VAL A 166 18.57 -15.56 3.83
C VAL A 166 18.79 -14.48 4.88
N THR A 167 18.61 -13.22 4.51
CA THR A 167 18.94 -12.08 5.38
C THR A 167 17.71 -11.18 5.53
N PRO A 168 17.06 -11.16 6.71
CA PRO A 168 15.85 -10.34 6.92
C PRO A 168 16.07 -8.84 6.69
N ILE A 169 17.25 -8.32 7.06
CA ILE A 169 17.63 -6.92 6.86
C ILE A 169 19.02 -6.87 6.23
N LEU A 170 19.13 -6.29 5.04
CA LEU A 170 20.38 -6.09 4.32
C LEU A 170 21.26 -5.04 5.02
N SER A 171 22.57 -5.06 4.74
CA SER A 171 23.53 -4.12 5.33
C SER A 171 23.20 -2.65 5.05
N ASN A 172 22.51 -2.39 3.94
CA ASN A 172 22.06 -1.06 3.52
C ASN A 172 20.74 -0.60 4.19
N GLY A 173 20.16 -1.42 5.08
CA GLY A 173 18.93 -1.13 5.81
C GLY A 173 17.63 -1.61 5.14
N LEU A 174 17.66 -2.13 3.91
CA LEU A 174 16.47 -2.67 3.25
C LEU A 174 16.06 -4.02 3.85
N VAL A 175 14.76 -4.26 3.93
CA VAL A 175 14.16 -5.46 4.53
C VAL A 175 13.71 -6.39 3.40
N THR A 176 14.11 -7.65 3.47
CA THR A 176 13.74 -8.66 2.47
C THR A 176 12.36 -9.25 2.77
N GLY A 177 11.66 -9.72 1.73
CA GLY A 177 10.29 -10.21 1.86
C GLY A 177 9.26 -9.12 2.21
N ARG A 178 9.67 -7.85 2.19
CA ARG A 178 8.84 -6.67 2.46
C ARG A 178 8.61 -5.89 1.18
N THR A 179 7.37 -5.51 0.93
CA THR A 179 7.05 -4.66 -0.21
C THR A 179 7.14 -3.19 0.18
N TYR A 180 7.80 -2.42 -0.68
CA TYR A 180 7.93 -0.97 -0.62
C TYR A 180 7.11 -0.35 -1.74
N ASN A 181 6.56 0.84 -1.49
CA ASN A 181 5.86 1.60 -2.51
C ASN A 181 6.85 2.52 -3.24
N VAL A 182 6.79 2.57 -4.56
CA VAL A 182 7.49 3.59 -5.32
C VAL A 182 6.61 4.84 -5.37
N THR A 183 7.13 5.95 -4.84
CA THR A 183 6.35 7.18 -4.64
C THR A 183 6.83 8.37 -5.47
N ASP A 184 8.03 8.30 -6.04
CA ASP A 184 8.55 9.33 -6.94
C ASP A 184 9.74 8.77 -7.75
N LEU A 185 9.98 9.37 -8.91
CA LEU A 185 11.15 9.14 -9.75
C LEU A 185 11.59 10.49 -10.33
N ARG A 186 12.85 10.86 -10.10
CA ARG A 186 13.39 12.16 -10.53
C ARG A 186 14.79 11.99 -11.10
N GLU A 187 15.07 12.72 -12.18
CA GLU A 187 16.44 12.94 -12.63
C GLU A 187 17.02 14.16 -11.90
N VAL A 188 18.23 14.00 -11.37
CA VAL A 188 18.98 15.05 -10.71
C VAL A 188 20.37 15.13 -11.31
N ILE A 189 20.93 16.34 -11.38
CA ILE A 189 22.32 16.53 -11.80
C ILE A 189 23.21 16.38 -10.57
N SER A 190 24.14 15.43 -10.61
CA SER A 190 25.15 15.25 -9.56
C SER A 190 26.05 16.47 -9.51
N SER A 191 26.12 17.13 -8.35
CA SER A 191 27.03 18.28 -8.15
C SER A 191 28.51 17.89 -8.14
N LYS A 192 28.83 16.59 -7.99
CA LYS A 192 30.20 16.08 -7.99
C LYS A 192 30.71 15.79 -9.39
N ASP A 193 29.86 15.24 -10.24
CA ASP A 193 30.26 14.63 -11.52
C ASP A 193 29.63 15.34 -12.74
N GLU A 194 28.73 16.31 -12.53
CA GLU A 194 27.91 16.99 -13.56
C GLU A 194 27.07 16.04 -14.43
N GLU A 195 26.94 14.78 -14.02
CA GLU A 195 26.13 13.76 -14.70
C GLU A 195 24.69 13.72 -14.19
N SER A 196 23.76 13.38 -15.09
CA SER A 196 22.37 13.11 -14.73
C SER A 196 22.24 11.73 -14.09
N ILE A 197 21.58 11.67 -12.93
CA ILE A 197 21.31 10.44 -12.19
C ILE A 197 19.82 10.34 -11.94
N SER A 198 19.23 9.18 -12.24
CA SER A 198 17.83 8.87 -11.90
C SER A 198 17.74 8.38 -10.45
N LEU A 199 16.93 9.05 -9.63
CA LEU A 199 16.62 8.68 -8.26
C LEU A 199 15.19 8.18 -8.14
N ILE A 200 15.02 7.06 -7.44
CA ILE A 200 13.71 6.48 -7.11
C ILE A 200 13.45 6.63 -5.61
N ARG A 201 12.26 7.09 -5.25
CA ARG A 201 11.86 7.23 -3.85
C ARG A 201 10.98 6.06 -3.43
N LEU A 202 11.51 5.24 -2.52
CA LEU A 202 10.78 4.15 -1.90
C LEU A 202 10.17 4.57 -0.57
N ARG A 203 8.98 4.07 -0.27
CA ARG A 203 8.32 4.24 1.02
C ARG A 203 7.99 2.89 1.62
N ASP A 204 8.30 2.75 2.90
CA ASP A 204 7.92 1.59 3.69
C ASP A 204 6.55 1.82 4.35
N PRO A 205 5.50 1.07 3.96
CA PRO A 205 4.15 1.30 4.47
C PRO A 205 3.94 0.86 5.92
N PHE A 206 4.81 -0.01 6.48
CA PHE A 206 4.68 -0.41 7.89
C PHE A 206 5.53 0.44 8.85
N GLY A 207 6.18 1.46 8.32
CA GLY A 207 7.15 2.26 9.07
C GLY A 207 8.49 1.55 9.22
N ALA A 208 9.57 2.27 8.94
CA ALA A 208 10.91 1.74 9.01
C ALA A 208 11.40 1.66 10.47
N LYS A 209 11.91 0.49 10.87
CA LYS A 209 12.78 0.36 12.06
C LYS A 209 14.21 0.79 11.76
N VAL A 210 14.63 0.63 10.50
CA VAL A 210 15.95 0.98 9.95
C VAL A 210 15.70 1.62 8.59
N ASN A 211 16.20 2.83 8.37
CA ASN A 211 16.11 3.52 7.08
C ASN A 211 17.25 3.08 6.14
N TRP A 212 17.03 3.24 4.83
CA TRP A 212 18.08 3.18 3.83
C TRP A 212 19.29 4.02 4.29
N ASN A 213 20.46 3.39 4.36
CA ASN A 213 21.68 4.03 4.86
C ASN A 213 22.78 4.14 3.78
N GLY A 214 22.46 3.76 2.54
CA GLY A 214 23.34 3.96 1.39
C GLY A 214 23.24 5.37 0.81
N SER A 215 23.77 5.56 -0.40
CA SER A 215 23.78 6.86 -1.11
C SER A 215 22.37 7.44 -1.26
N TRP A 216 22.24 8.77 -1.14
CA TRP A 216 20.96 9.49 -1.24
C TRP A 216 19.96 9.16 -0.11
N ASN A 217 20.46 8.74 1.06
CA ASN A 217 19.64 8.68 2.25
C ASN A 217 19.36 10.10 2.80
N GLU A 218 18.47 10.20 3.79
CA GLU A 218 18.05 11.48 4.39
C GLU A 218 19.20 12.32 4.99
N ARG A 219 20.37 11.73 5.24
CA ARG A 219 21.55 12.37 5.84
C ARG A 219 22.71 12.56 4.85
N SER A 220 22.54 12.17 3.58
CA SER A 220 23.58 12.24 2.53
C SER A 220 23.59 13.57 1.80
#